data_AF-B8FC96-F1
#
_entry.id   AF-B8FC96-F1
#
_cell.length_a   1.000
_cell.length_b   1.000
_cell.length_c   1.000
_cell.angle_alpha   90.00
_cell.angle_beta   90.00
_cell.angle_gamma   90.00
#
_symmetry.space_group_name_H-M   'P 1'
#
loop_
_entity.id
_entity.type
_entity.pdbx_description
1 polymer ?
#
loop_
_entity_poly.entity_id
_entity_poly.type
_entity_poly.pdbx_seq_one_letter_code
_entity_poly.pdbx_strand_id
1 'polypeptide(L)'
;MMTENSKMTHSKGEARGEATRQKILAAADKVFSQHPFGAASVRKIAQEGGFEHPLIQYHFKTKARLFEEYITRLNEEFISAVLSMLPGLEKVSPAEGLSLFLDRILEHGFQSSFMKVMMLNVGGMNFLDKSLPGAENMRKALQKVAGFFKEAYSPKGTGQELYMWMFAFALVLNNFLGARHFHAKTEDLNPESDEYRKWVKEAMMFLFLPPLQRVMKGTQVQDFGPIAPRGYGKKKKKPSGLDGHLRKGEATRLKILDAAREVFSTNPYSTASIRMIGKKGGFDFTLIHHYFPTKKELFEAVGVDLLERSLDVNQDIMEGLETMPALAALTEAFGRILSNSFANPAAEMVLMQNMAQMDRGEEIPGFEFVMFYHKCVMDMIQERFFPDAPPKVIQMWLHCLVTITYSCVGSPAYPARIAGMDPKSKEYRQWVKDTLVFLFFPTLYDMLFPGEAKK
;
A
#
# COMPACT_ATOMS: atom_id res chain seq x y z
N MET A 1 39.90 -32.48 -33.19
CA MET A 1 38.53 -32.02 -32.92
C MET A 1 38.61 -30.78 -32.05
N MET A 2 38.58 -29.61 -32.68
CA MET A 2 38.49 -28.31 -32.00
C MET A 2 37.01 -27.90 -32.04
N THR A 3 36.42 -27.68 -30.87
CA THR A 3 35.12 -27.03 -30.72
C THR A 3 35.32 -25.53 -30.82
N GLU A 4 34.86 -24.95 -31.92
CA GLU A 4 34.84 -23.50 -32.13
C GLU A 4 33.84 -22.81 -31.20
N ASN A 5 34.35 -21.76 -30.58
CA ASN A 5 33.71 -20.89 -29.64
C ASN A 5 32.88 -19.86 -30.41
N SER A 6 31.56 -20.07 -30.53
CA SER A 6 30.64 -19.10 -31.15
C SER A 6 30.47 -17.88 -30.24
N LYS A 7 31.34 -16.88 -30.43
CA LYS A 7 31.15 -15.53 -29.91
C LYS A 7 30.11 -14.80 -30.76
N MET A 8 28.98 -14.44 -30.16
CA MET A 8 27.99 -13.55 -30.76
C MET A 8 28.62 -12.19 -31.10
N THR A 9 28.80 -11.89 -32.39
CA THR A 9 29.16 -10.56 -32.90
C THR A 9 27.87 -9.82 -33.26
N HIS A 10 27.37 -8.98 -32.35
CA HIS A 10 26.25 -8.08 -32.64
C HIS A 10 26.60 -7.13 -33.79
N SER A 11 25.72 -7.00 -34.79
CA SER A 11 25.96 -6.11 -35.93
C SER A 11 25.97 -4.64 -35.49
N LYS A 12 26.71 -3.76 -36.17
CA LYS A 12 26.73 -2.30 -35.87
C LYS A 12 25.32 -1.67 -35.87
N GLY A 13 24.38 -2.23 -36.65
CA GLY A 13 22.98 -1.80 -36.70
C GLY A 13 22.20 -2.18 -35.44
N GLU A 14 22.38 -3.41 -34.93
CA GLU A 14 21.77 -3.88 -33.68
C GLU A 14 22.27 -3.08 -32.49
N ALA A 15 23.58 -2.83 -32.40
CA ALA A 15 24.17 -2.04 -31.33
C ALA A 15 23.62 -0.60 -31.29
N ARG A 16 23.40 0.02 -32.45
CA ARG A 16 22.80 1.36 -32.55
C ARG A 16 21.30 1.35 -32.19
N GLY A 17 20.58 0.31 -32.60
CA GLY A 17 19.17 0.12 -32.23
C GLY A 17 19.00 -0.04 -30.72
N GLU A 18 19.86 -0.83 -30.08
CA GLU A 18 19.84 -1.05 -28.64
C GLU A 18 20.21 0.23 -27.87
N ALA A 19 21.26 0.94 -28.29
CA ALA A 19 21.59 2.24 -27.70
C ALA A 19 20.42 3.24 -27.77
N THR A 20 19.63 3.21 -28.85
CA THR A 20 18.44 4.05 -29.00
C THR A 20 17.32 3.60 -28.06
N ARG A 21 17.08 2.27 -27.93
CA ARG A 21 16.13 1.71 -26.96
C ARG A 21 16.45 2.13 -25.54
N GLN A 22 17.72 2.06 -25.13
CA GLN A 22 18.15 2.48 -23.80
C GLN A 22 17.89 3.96 -23.52
N LYS A 23 18.12 4.84 -24.52
CA LYS A 23 17.81 6.27 -24.36
C LYS A 23 16.30 6.53 -24.24
N ILE A 24 15.47 5.78 -24.97
CA ILE A 24 14.00 5.88 -24.83
C ILE A 24 13.56 5.41 -23.45
N LEU A 25 14.13 4.31 -22.93
CA LEU A 25 13.84 3.83 -21.56
C LEU A 25 14.26 4.83 -20.49
N ALA A 26 15.38 5.55 -20.67
CA ALA A 26 15.80 6.61 -19.76
C ALA A 26 14.84 7.82 -19.78
N ALA A 27 14.34 8.22 -20.95
CA ALA A 27 13.31 9.25 -21.04
C ALA A 27 11.97 8.77 -20.44
N ALA A 28 11.64 7.50 -20.62
CA ALA A 28 10.45 6.88 -20.05
C ALA A 28 10.52 6.85 -18.51
N ASP A 29 11.70 6.59 -17.92
CA ASP A 29 11.91 6.59 -16.48
C ASP A 29 11.54 7.93 -15.84
N LYS A 30 12.02 9.04 -16.40
CA LYS A 30 11.69 10.39 -15.93
C LYS A 30 10.18 10.69 -16.01
N VAL A 31 9.49 10.18 -17.02
CA VAL A 31 8.05 10.40 -17.18
C VAL A 31 7.23 9.49 -16.28
N PHE A 32 7.55 8.19 -16.20
CA PHE A 32 6.78 7.21 -15.44
C PHE A 32 7.03 7.30 -13.92
N SER A 33 8.19 7.80 -13.49
CA SER A 33 8.47 8.11 -12.07
C SER A 33 7.72 9.34 -11.56
N GLN A 34 7.14 10.14 -12.46
CA GLN A 34 6.34 11.32 -12.13
C GLN A 34 4.86 11.15 -12.47
N HIS A 35 4.48 10.22 -13.35
CA HIS A 35 3.10 10.08 -13.77
C HIS A 35 2.67 8.62 -13.79
N PRO A 36 1.47 8.30 -13.28
CA PRO A 36 0.92 6.95 -13.43
C PRO A 36 0.81 6.59 -14.91
N PHE A 37 0.89 5.29 -15.21
CA PHE A 37 0.85 4.73 -16.55
C PHE A 37 -0.29 5.30 -17.39
N GLY A 38 -1.48 5.44 -16.80
CA GLY A 38 -2.66 6.01 -17.46
C GLY A 38 -2.46 7.45 -17.95
N ALA A 39 -1.84 8.31 -17.12
CA ALA A 39 -1.62 9.74 -17.40
C ALA A 39 -0.37 10.01 -18.24
N ALA A 40 0.61 9.12 -18.22
CA ALA A 40 1.81 9.24 -19.06
C ALA A 40 1.46 9.08 -20.56
N SER A 41 2.09 9.88 -21.43
CA SER A 41 1.90 9.82 -22.87
C SER A 41 3.22 9.60 -23.61
N VAL A 42 3.16 8.85 -24.73
CA VAL A 42 4.33 8.62 -25.60
C VAL A 42 4.88 9.94 -26.14
N ARG A 43 4.02 10.95 -26.36
CA ARG A 43 4.43 12.30 -26.76
C ARG A 43 5.29 12.98 -25.69
N LYS A 44 4.93 12.86 -24.41
CA LYS A 44 5.73 13.42 -23.30
C LYS A 44 7.09 12.73 -23.20
N ILE A 45 7.14 11.41 -23.39
CA ILE A 45 8.39 10.64 -23.42
C ILE A 45 9.27 11.06 -24.59
N ALA A 46 8.68 11.24 -25.78
CA ALA A 46 9.39 11.71 -26.97
C ALA A 46 10.01 13.10 -26.73
N GLN A 47 9.23 14.03 -26.16
CA GLN A 47 9.71 15.36 -25.81
C GLN A 47 10.83 15.33 -24.76
N GLU A 48 10.67 14.53 -23.70
CA GLU A 48 11.69 14.39 -22.64
C GLU A 48 13.01 13.83 -23.18
N GLY A 49 12.95 12.91 -24.14
CA GLY A 49 14.12 12.28 -24.74
C GLY A 49 14.69 13.00 -25.96
N GLY A 50 14.02 14.05 -26.47
CA GLY A 50 14.39 14.70 -27.73
C GLY A 50 14.24 13.79 -28.96
N PHE A 51 13.24 12.89 -28.94
CA PHE A 51 12.95 11.96 -30.04
C PHE A 51 11.68 12.35 -30.79
N GLU A 52 11.60 11.93 -32.05
CA GLU A 52 10.36 11.94 -32.79
C GLU A 52 9.46 10.78 -32.36
N HIS A 53 8.14 11.02 -32.26
CA HIS A 53 7.16 10.01 -31.82
C HIS A 53 7.25 8.69 -32.62
N PRO A 54 7.42 8.68 -33.96
CA PRO A 54 7.58 7.46 -34.73
C PRO A 54 8.76 6.59 -34.30
N LEU A 55 9.82 7.17 -33.70
CA LEU A 55 10.97 6.40 -33.23
C LEU A 55 10.60 5.50 -32.05
N ILE A 56 9.81 6.01 -31.10
CA ILE A 56 9.30 5.20 -29.98
C ILE A 56 8.36 4.11 -30.50
N GLN A 57 7.48 4.46 -31.44
CA GLN A 57 6.57 3.50 -32.05
C GLN A 57 7.32 2.41 -32.81
N TYR A 58 8.42 2.74 -33.50
CA TYR A 58 9.27 1.77 -34.19
C TYR A 58 9.84 0.72 -33.23
N HIS A 59 10.42 1.16 -32.10
CA HIS A 59 11.11 0.28 -31.15
C HIS A 59 10.18 -0.50 -30.19
N PHE A 60 9.07 0.10 -29.74
CA PHE A 60 8.22 -0.48 -28.68
C PHE A 60 6.79 -0.79 -29.13
N LYS A 61 6.36 -0.29 -30.29
CA LYS A 61 5.01 -0.45 -30.88
C LYS A 61 3.88 0.23 -30.10
N THR A 62 3.84 0.09 -28.78
CA THR A 62 2.77 0.62 -27.91
C THR A 62 3.33 1.14 -26.59
N LYS A 63 2.58 2.04 -25.92
CA LYS A 63 2.90 2.50 -24.56
C LYS A 63 2.94 1.35 -23.55
N ALA A 64 2.02 0.38 -23.68
CA ALA A 64 1.95 -0.76 -22.78
C ALA A 64 3.20 -1.64 -22.84
N ARG A 65 3.72 -1.91 -24.06
CA ARG A 65 4.97 -2.65 -24.25
C ARG A 65 6.19 -1.89 -23.73
N LEU A 66 6.26 -0.56 -23.99
CA LEU A 66 7.32 0.28 -23.42
C LEU A 66 7.32 0.24 -21.88
N PHE A 67 6.14 0.37 -21.27
CA PHE A 67 6.02 0.32 -19.81
C PHE A 67 6.35 -1.07 -19.24
N GLU A 68 5.85 -2.13 -19.87
CA GLU A 68 6.15 -3.51 -19.48
C GLU A 68 7.66 -3.78 -19.46
N GLU A 69 8.36 -3.39 -20.54
CA GLU A 69 9.81 -3.56 -20.63
C GLU A 69 10.55 -2.72 -19.58
N TYR A 70 10.15 -1.46 -19.41
CA TYR A 70 10.71 -0.54 -18.42
C TYR A 70 10.56 -1.07 -16.99
N ILE A 71 9.35 -1.45 -16.57
CA ILE A 71 9.11 -1.92 -15.20
C ILE A 71 9.72 -3.29 -14.94
N THR A 72 9.81 -4.15 -15.98
CA THR A 72 10.49 -5.45 -15.88
C THR A 72 11.97 -5.25 -15.57
N ARG A 73 12.64 -4.34 -16.29
CA ARG A 73 14.04 -4.01 -16.04
C ARG A 73 14.26 -3.48 -14.61
N LEU A 74 13.44 -2.51 -14.17
CA LEU A 74 13.55 -1.99 -12.80
C LEU A 74 13.34 -3.07 -11.73
N ASN A 75 12.37 -3.97 -11.95
CA ASN A 75 12.12 -5.08 -11.04
C ASN A 75 13.29 -6.07 -11.01
N GLU A 76 13.89 -6.39 -12.17
CA GLU A 76 15.06 -7.28 -12.25
C GLU A 76 16.28 -6.68 -11.57
N GLU A 77 16.55 -5.38 -11.79
CA GLU A 77 17.61 -4.62 -11.11
C GLU A 77 17.40 -4.63 -9.58
N PHE A 78 16.19 -4.34 -9.13
CA PHE A 78 15.83 -4.35 -7.71
C PHE A 78 16.00 -5.74 -7.08
N ILE A 79 15.53 -6.79 -7.75
CA ILE A 79 15.65 -8.17 -7.23
C ILE A 79 17.09 -8.65 -7.23
N SER A 80 17.89 -8.26 -8.24
CA SER A 80 19.33 -8.50 -8.24
C SER A 80 20.01 -7.85 -7.04
N ALA A 81 19.64 -6.59 -6.73
CA ALA A 81 20.13 -5.87 -5.56
C ALA A 81 19.71 -6.56 -4.25
N VAL A 82 18.44 -6.95 -4.10
CA VAL A 82 17.97 -7.69 -2.92
C VAL A 82 18.76 -8.98 -2.73
N LEU A 83 18.92 -9.79 -3.78
CA LEU A 83 19.63 -11.07 -3.69
C LEU A 83 21.11 -10.90 -3.37
N SER A 84 21.76 -9.80 -3.80
CA SER A 84 23.16 -9.53 -3.46
C SER A 84 23.35 -9.07 -2.01
N MET A 85 22.30 -8.56 -1.37
CA MET A 85 22.34 -8.10 0.03
C MET A 85 22.18 -9.22 1.06
N LEU A 86 21.69 -10.39 0.67
CA LEU A 86 21.37 -11.49 1.59
C LEU A 86 22.60 -12.33 2.04
N PRO A 87 23.56 -12.69 1.17
CA PRO A 87 24.68 -13.54 1.55
C PRO A 87 25.46 -12.99 2.76
N GLY A 88 25.84 -13.91 3.67
CA GLY A 88 26.55 -13.61 4.91
C GLY A 88 25.63 -13.30 6.10
N LEU A 89 24.37 -12.90 5.87
CA LEU A 89 23.43 -12.62 6.95
C LEU A 89 23.00 -13.90 7.69
N GLU A 90 23.16 -15.08 7.08
CA GLU A 90 22.89 -16.38 7.71
C GLU A 90 23.83 -16.71 8.87
N LYS A 91 24.95 -15.97 8.99
CA LYS A 91 25.99 -16.17 10.01
C LYS A 91 25.77 -15.34 11.28
N VAL A 92 24.80 -14.43 11.27
CA VAL A 92 24.48 -13.54 12.39
C VAL A 92 23.09 -13.85 12.95
N SER A 93 22.75 -13.25 14.10
CA SER A 93 21.41 -13.41 14.67
C SER A 93 20.33 -12.84 13.74
N PRO A 94 19.06 -13.31 13.78
CA PRO A 94 17.99 -12.73 12.97
C PRO A 94 17.78 -11.22 13.17
N ALA A 95 18.04 -10.71 14.38
CA ALA A 95 17.94 -9.28 14.68
C ALA A 95 19.04 -8.47 13.98
N GLU A 96 20.28 -8.92 14.09
CA GLU A 96 21.41 -8.29 13.42
C GLU A 96 21.30 -8.41 11.89
N GLY A 97 20.92 -9.59 11.39
CA GLY A 97 20.71 -9.84 9.97
C GLY A 97 19.63 -8.94 9.37
N LEU A 98 18.47 -8.82 10.03
CA LEU A 98 17.40 -7.93 9.57
C LEU A 98 17.83 -6.46 9.61
N SER A 99 18.53 -6.03 10.66
CA SER A 99 19.04 -4.66 10.76
C SER A 99 20.02 -4.33 9.63
N LEU A 100 21.00 -5.20 9.37
CA LEU A 100 21.98 -5.05 8.29
C LEU A 100 21.30 -5.07 6.91
N PHE A 101 20.30 -5.94 6.72
CA PHE A 101 19.51 -5.95 5.49
C PHE A 101 18.76 -4.64 5.30
N LEU A 102 18.13 -4.12 6.36
CA LEU A 102 17.43 -2.84 6.33
C LEU A 102 18.37 -1.68 6.00
N ASP A 103 19.58 -1.65 6.56
CA ASP A 103 20.58 -0.63 6.21
C ASP A 103 20.90 -0.64 4.70
N ARG A 104 21.12 -1.83 4.13
CA ARG A 104 21.45 -2.00 2.71
C ARG A 104 20.27 -1.67 1.78
N ILE A 105 19.08 -2.15 2.11
CA ILE A 105 17.89 -1.99 1.25
C ILE A 105 17.33 -0.58 1.31
N LEU A 106 17.44 0.12 2.45
CA LEU A 106 17.03 1.52 2.54
C LEU A 106 18.01 2.41 1.76
N GLU A 107 19.32 2.17 1.85
CA GLU A 107 20.29 2.93 1.04
C GLU A 107 19.99 2.80 -0.46
N HIS A 108 19.79 1.57 -0.95
CA HIS A 108 19.42 1.34 -2.35
C HIS A 108 18.03 1.87 -2.70
N GLY A 109 17.04 1.62 -1.84
CA GLY A 109 15.63 1.90 -2.09
C GLY A 109 15.32 3.39 -2.20
N PHE A 110 15.99 4.24 -1.42
CA PHE A 110 15.85 5.70 -1.53
C PHE A 110 16.43 6.28 -2.83
N GLN A 111 17.31 5.55 -3.51
CA GLN A 111 17.89 5.95 -4.80
C GLN A 111 17.10 5.40 -6.00
N SER A 112 16.20 4.43 -5.77
CA SER A 112 15.48 3.72 -6.82
C SER A 112 14.14 4.38 -7.17
N SER A 113 13.85 4.50 -8.47
CA SER A 113 12.53 4.94 -8.95
C SER A 113 11.47 3.83 -8.87
N PHE A 114 11.86 2.56 -8.65
CA PHE A 114 10.97 1.41 -8.74
C PHE A 114 9.76 1.52 -7.79
N MET A 115 9.98 1.73 -6.49
CA MET A 115 8.89 1.83 -5.50
C MET A 115 7.99 3.03 -5.77
N LYS A 116 8.56 4.16 -6.22
CA LYS A 116 7.80 5.36 -6.59
C LYS A 116 6.86 5.10 -7.77
N VAL A 117 7.39 4.49 -8.84
CA VAL A 117 6.59 4.11 -10.02
C VAL A 117 5.49 3.14 -9.62
N MET A 118 5.80 2.18 -8.74
CA MET A 118 4.81 1.24 -8.22
C MET A 118 3.69 1.95 -7.49
N MET A 119 4.02 2.74 -6.46
CA MET A 119 3.03 3.44 -5.65
C MET A 119 2.18 4.43 -6.44
N LEU A 120 2.72 5.08 -7.48
CA LEU A 120 1.92 5.92 -8.40
C LEU A 120 0.82 5.13 -9.13
N ASN A 121 1.02 3.83 -9.36
CA ASN A 121 0.13 3.01 -10.17
C ASN A 121 -0.79 2.10 -9.34
N VAL A 122 -0.44 1.76 -8.09
CA VAL A 122 -1.19 0.81 -7.25
C VAL A 122 -2.66 1.21 -7.14
N GLY A 123 -2.99 2.43 -6.70
CA GLY A 123 -4.39 2.87 -6.55
C GLY A 123 -5.23 2.75 -7.83
N GLY A 124 -4.62 2.96 -8.99
CA GLY A 124 -5.29 2.84 -10.29
C GLY A 124 -5.54 1.39 -10.73
N MET A 125 -4.82 0.39 -10.19
CA MET A 125 -4.87 -1.00 -10.65
C MET A 125 -6.24 -1.66 -10.47
N ASN A 126 -7.06 -1.17 -9.54
CA ASN A 126 -8.43 -1.65 -9.33
C ASN A 126 -9.33 -1.44 -10.56
N PHE A 127 -9.01 -0.45 -11.41
CA PHE A 127 -9.90 0.05 -12.46
C PHE A 127 -9.28 -0.05 -13.86
N LEU A 128 -8.10 -0.65 -13.98
CA LEU A 128 -7.55 -0.96 -15.29
C LEU A 128 -8.28 -2.20 -15.85
N ASP A 129 -8.97 -2.03 -16.98
CA ASP A 129 -9.62 -3.11 -17.73
C ASP A 129 -8.65 -4.27 -18.07
N LYS A 130 -7.35 -3.95 -18.15
CA LYS A 130 -6.23 -4.89 -18.26
C LYS A 130 -5.25 -4.59 -17.13
N SER A 131 -4.66 -5.61 -16.50
CA SER A 131 -3.66 -5.43 -15.44
C SER A 131 -2.55 -4.43 -15.84
N LEU A 132 -1.91 -3.80 -14.84
CA LEU A 132 -0.72 -3.01 -15.10
C LEU A 132 0.30 -3.90 -15.86
N PRO A 133 0.82 -3.48 -17.03
CA PRO A 133 1.76 -4.29 -17.78
C PRO A 133 2.99 -4.62 -16.91
N GLY A 134 3.42 -5.88 -16.90
CA GLY A 134 4.54 -6.34 -16.05
C GLY A 134 4.18 -6.70 -14.59
N ALA A 135 2.93 -6.53 -14.14
CA ALA A 135 2.55 -6.82 -12.75
C ALA A 135 2.80 -8.27 -12.30
N GLU A 136 2.72 -9.25 -13.22
CA GLU A 136 3.00 -10.67 -12.92
C GLU A 136 4.44 -10.91 -12.45
N ASN A 137 5.37 -10.04 -12.84
CA ASN A 137 6.78 -10.17 -12.47
C ASN A 137 7.00 -9.96 -10.96
N MET A 138 6.11 -9.25 -10.28
CA MET A 138 6.19 -9.01 -8.83
C MET A 138 5.94 -10.28 -8.03
N ARG A 139 4.94 -11.09 -8.46
CA ARG A 139 4.68 -12.39 -7.84
C ARG A 139 5.88 -13.31 -7.99
N LYS A 140 6.41 -13.42 -9.20
CA LYS A 140 7.60 -14.24 -9.51
C LYS A 140 8.82 -13.77 -8.71
N ALA A 141 9.00 -12.46 -8.58
CA ALA A 141 10.05 -11.87 -7.78
C ALA A 141 9.95 -12.27 -6.31
N LEU A 142 8.78 -12.11 -5.69
CA LEU A 142 8.56 -12.51 -4.29
C LEU A 142 8.80 -14.01 -4.09
N GLN A 143 8.33 -14.85 -5.01
CA GLN A 143 8.57 -16.31 -4.98
C GLN A 143 10.06 -16.65 -5.11
N LYS A 144 10.80 -15.96 -5.98
CA LYS A 144 12.24 -16.16 -6.16
C LYS A 144 13.02 -15.83 -4.89
N VAL A 145 12.72 -14.68 -4.26
CA VAL A 145 13.37 -14.30 -3.00
C VAL A 145 12.99 -15.28 -1.88
N ALA A 146 11.73 -15.74 -1.83
CA ALA A 146 11.28 -16.71 -0.84
C ALA A 146 11.97 -18.07 -0.99
N GLY A 147 12.16 -18.53 -2.24
CA GLY A 147 12.92 -19.74 -2.55
C GLY A 147 14.37 -19.63 -2.07
N PHE A 148 15.05 -18.52 -2.39
CA PHE A 148 16.39 -18.25 -1.89
C PHE A 148 16.44 -18.24 -0.36
N PHE A 149 15.50 -17.54 0.30
CA PHE A 149 15.47 -17.47 1.75
C PHE A 149 15.28 -18.85 2.38
N LYS A 150 14.40 -19.68 1.81
CA LYS A 150 14.18 -21.04 2.27
C LYS A 150 15.43 -21.90 2.15
N GLU A 151 16.14 -21.81 1.03
CA GLU A 151 17.37 -22.59 0.76
C GLU A 151 18.54 -22.13 1.64
N ALA A 152 18.79 -20.82 1.72
CA ALA A 152 19.95 -20.27 2.41
C ALA A 152 19.82 -20.25 3.94
N TYR A 153 18.61 -20.06 4.48
CA TYR A 153 18.40 -19.84 5.92
C TYR A 153 17.65 -20.98 6.61
N SER A 154 17.07 -21.93 5.86
CA SER A 154 16.35 -23.09 6.40
C SER A 154 15.39 -22.76 7.56
N PRO A 155 14.44 -21.82 7.36
CA PRO A 155 13.49 -21.44 8.40
C PRO A 155 12.63 -22.63 8.82
N LYS A 156 12.34 -22.73 10.11
CA LYS A 156 11.56 -23.83 10.70
C LYS A 156 10.04 -23.61 10.68
N GLY A 157 9.59 -22.38 10.46
CA GLY A 157 8.19 -22.03 10.28
C GLY A 157 7.61 -22.57 8.98
N THR A 158 6.29 -22.46 8.83
CA THR A 158 5.61 -22.90 7.62
C THR A 158 5.96 -22.00 6.42
N GLY A 159 5.87 -22.56 5.21
CA GLY A 159 6.03 -21.76 3.99
C GLY A 159 5.01 -20.62 3.87
N GLN A 160 3.82 -20.78 4.47
CA GLN A 160 2.78 -19.75 4.52
C GLN A 160 3.16 -18.59 5.45
N GLU A 161 3.68 -18.86 6.66
CA GLU A 161 4.14 -17.81 7.58
C GLU A 161 5.31 -17.01 6.96
N LEU A 162 6.27 -17.69 6.32
CA LEU A 162 7.36 -17.01 5.59
C LEU A 162 6.80 -16.12 4.48
N TYR A 163 5.84 -16.62 3.70
CA TYR A 163 5.24 -15.87 2.62
C TYR A 163 4.45 -14.64 3.11
N MET A 164 3.67 -14.79 4.18
CA MET A 164 2.96 -13.67 4.83
C MET A 164 3.94 -12.59 5.32
N TRP A 165 5.04 -13.01 5.95
CA TRP A 165 6.09 -12.11 6.40
C TRP A 165 6.70 -11.32 5.23
N MET A 166 7.14 -12.02 4.18
CA MET A 166 7.80 -11.40 3.03
C MET A 166 6.87 -10.49 2.24
N PHE A 167 5.62 -10.92 2.05
CA PHE A 167 4.60 -10.13 1.39
C PHE A 167 4.39 -8.80 2.12
N ALA A 168 4.15 -8.84 3.43
CA ALA A 168 3.86 -7.63 4.17
C ALA A 168 5.10 -6.75 4.32
N PHE A 169 6.29 -7.35 4.46
CA PHE A 169 7.56 -6.62 4.47
C PHE A 169 7.73 -5.82 3.17
N ALA A 170 7.54 -6.47 2.02
CA ALA A 170 7.63 -5.82 0.73
C ALA A 170 6.54 -4.73 0.56
N LEU A 171 5.32 -4.98 1.06
CA LEU A 171 4.20 -4.05 0.98
C LEU A 171 4.47 -2.76 1.78
N VAL A 172 4.92 -2.89 3.03
CA VAL A 172 5.23 -1.75 3.91
C VAL A 172 6.45 -0.98 3.37
N LEU A 173 7.50 -1.70 2.95
CA LEU A 173 8.69 -1.08 2.37
C LEU A 173 8.33 -0.27 1.10
N ASN A 174 7.50 -0.83 0.22
CA ASN A 174 7.04 -0.14 -0.99
C ASN A 174 6.24 1.13 -0.67
N ASN A 175 5.43 1.12 0.39
CA ASN A 175 4.70 2.30 0.86
C ASN A 175 5.65 3.38 1.42
N PHE A 176 6.50 3.01 2.38
CA PHE A 176 7.41 3.96 3.05
C PHE A 176 8.42 4.60 2.09
N LEU A 177 8.84 3.90 1.04
CA LEU A 177 9.76 4.45 0.04
C LEU A 177 9.04 5.12 -1.13
N GLY A 178 7.96 4.52 -1.62
CA GLY A 178 7.26 4.94 -2.84
C GLY A 178 6.19 6.01 -2.64
N ALA A 179 5.78 6.26 -1.39
CA ALA A 179 4.88 7.36 -0.99
C ALA A 179 5.48 8.11 0.22
N ARG A 180 6.79 8.34 0.20
CA ARG A 180 7.54 8.84 1.36
C ARG A 180 7.09 10.20 1.87
N HIS A 181 6.65 11.12 1.00
CA HIS A 181 6.15 12.44 1.45
C HIS A 181 4.86 12.29 2.27
N PHE A 182 4.00 11.33 1.92
CA PHE A 182 2.79 11.03 2.68
C PHE A 182 3.17 10.54 4.09
N HIS A 183 4.05 9.53 4.17
CA HIS A 183 4.42 8.93 5.45
C HIS A 183 5.25 9.87 6.31
N ALA A 184 6.25 10.55 5.75
CA ALA A 184 7.07 11.51 6.46
C ALA A 184 6.23 12.68 7.01
N LYS A 185 5.30 13.23 6.21
CA LYS A 185 4.40 14.29 6.70
C LYS A 185 3.47 13.84 7.82
N THR A 186 3.00 12.59 7.78
CA THR A 186 2.19 12.01 8.87
C THR A 186 2.97 11.94 10.19
N GLU A 187 4.28 11.72 10.08
CA GLU A 187 5.21 11.62 11.21
C GLU A 187 5.89 12.96 11.57
N ASP A 188 5.51 14.06 10.91
CA ASP A 188 6.15 15.38 11.03
C ASP A 188 7.68 15.36 10.77
N LEU A 189 8.08 14.56 9.77
CA LEU A 189 9.47 14.38 9.34
C LEU A 189 9.67 14.89 7.90
N ASN A 190 10.92 15.18 7.56
CA ASN A 190 11.32 15.48 6.19
C ASN A 190 11.56 14.16 5.42
N PRO A 191 10.89 13.92 4.27
CA PRO A 191 10.99 12.67 3.52
C PRO A 191 12.37 12.37 2.93
N GLU A 192 13.25 13.37 2.83
CA GLU A 192 14.63 13.20 2.33
C GLU A 192 15.66 13.09 3.45
N SER A 193 15.26 13.23 4.72
CA SER A 193 16.21 13.31 5.83
C SER A 193 16.61 11.96 6.40
N ASP A 194 17.74 11.94 7.09
CA ASP A 194 18.24 10.75 7.78
C ASP A 194 17.33 10.35 8.95
N GLU A 195 16.62 11.30 9.55
CA GLU A 195 15.62 11.03 10.59
C GLU A 195 14.46 10.19 10.05
N TYR A 196 13.96 10.48 8.84
CA TYR A 196 12.92 9.66 8.21
C TYR A 196 13.44 8.26 7.88
N ARG A 197 14.66 8.15 7.33
CA ARG A 197 15.30 6.85 7.07
C ARG A 197 15.42 6.01 8.35
N LYS A 198 15.86 6.64 9.44
CA LYS A 198 15.97 6.00 10.76
C LYS A 198 14.61 5.57 11.29
N TRP A 199 13.60 6.43 11.19
CA TRP A 199 12.23 6.10 11.60
C TRP A 199 11.68 4.91 10.81
N VAL A 200 11.88 4.86 9.49
CA VAL A 200 11.49 3.73 8.64
C VAL A 200 12.16 2.45 9.11
N LYS A 201 13.47 2.47 9.37
CA LYS A 201 14.20 1.31 9.91
C LYS A 201 13.64 0.86 11.25
N GLU A 202 13.38 1.79 12.17
CA GLU A 202 12.81 1.49 13.48
C GLU A 202 11.42 0.84 13.36
N ALA A 203 10.53 1.38 12.53
CA ALA A 203 9.19 0.83 12.31
C ALA A 203 9.24 -0.57 11.68
N MET A 204 10.12 -0.78 10.70
CA MET A 204 10.33 -2.08 10.06
C MET A 204 10.90 -3.12 11.04
N MET A 205 11.89 -2.74 11.86
CA MET A 205 12.44 -3.61 12.90
C MET A 205 11.39 -3.97 13.94
N PHE A 206 10.63 -2.97 14.42
CA PHE A 206 9.59 -3.15 15.41
C PHE A 206 8.53 -4.16 14.96
N LEU A 207 8.02 -4.02 13.73
CA LEU A 207 6.94 -4.87 13.24
C LEU A 207 7.43 -6.26 12.81
N PHE A 208 8.56 -6.33 12.10
CA PHE A 208 8.93 -7.55 11.38
C PHE A 208 9.93 -8.44 12.12
N LEU A 209 10.66 -7.93 13.12
CA LEU A 209 11.62 -8.77 13.84
C LEU A 209 10.94 -9.90 14.65
N PRO A 210 9.90 -9.64 15.47
CA PRO A 210 9.26 -10.71 16.23
C PRO A 210 8.69 -11.86 15.36
N PRO A 211 7.89 -11.60 14.30
CA PRO A 211 7.42 -12.69 13.45
C PRO A 211 8.54 -13.36 12.64
N LEU A 212 9.61 -12.64 12.27
CA LEU A 212 10.79 -13.26 11.65
C LEU A 212 11.45 -14.27 12.59
N GLN A 213 11.67 -13.90 13.85
CA GLN A 213 12.27 -14.80 14.84
C GLN A 213 11.42 -16.05 15.05
N ARG A 214 10.09 -15.92 15.04
CA ARG A 214 9.15 -17.04 15.08
C ARG A 214 9.31 -17.96 13.85
N VAL A 215 9.36 -17.39 12.65
CA VAL A 215 9.58 -18.16 11.41
C VAL A 215 10.94 -18.88 11.42
N MET A 216 11.98 -18.25 11.94
CA MET A 216 13.31 -18.85 12.02
C MET A 216 13.38 -19.99 13.05
N LYS A 217 12.79 -19.81 14.24
CA LYS A 217 12.79 -20.81 15.31
C LYS A 217 11.79 -21.95 15.07
N GLY A 218 10.76 -21.70 14.27
CA GLY A 218 9.64 -22.62 14.08
C GLY A 218 8.66 -22.54 15.23
N THR A 219 7.41 -22.88 14.95
CA THR A 219 6.31 -22.65 15.86
C THR A 219 6.17 -23.83 16.83
N GLN A 220 6.53 -23.67 18.10
CA GLN A 220 5.87 -24.46 19.16
C GLN A 220 4.50 -23.82 19.41
N VAL A 221 3.50 -24.15 18.57
CA VAL A 221 2.12 -23.74 18.83
C VAL A 221 1.56 -24.64 19.92
N GLN A 222 1.78 -24.27 21.17
CA GLN A 222 0.79 -24.49 22.22
C GLN A 222 0.41 -23.09 22.74
N ASP A 223 -0.88 -22.88 22.98
CA ASP A 223 -1.51 -21.68 23.58
C ASP A 223 -2.04 -20.53 22.73
N PHE A 224 -2.42 -20.72 21.45
CA PHE A 224 -3.50 -19.87 20.90
C PHE A 224 -4.50 -20.73 20.14
N GLY A 225 -5.57 -21.12 20.85
CA GLY A 225 -6.68 -21.89 20.29
C GLY A 225 -7.33 -21.19 19.09
N PRO A 226 -8.13 -21.92 18.28
CA PRO A 226 -8.76 -21.35 17.10
C PRO A 226 -9.68 -20.19 17.50
N ILE A 227 -9.37 -18.98 17.02
CA ILE A 227 -10.33 -17.89 17.01
C ILE A 227 -11.34 -18.20 15.90
N ALA A 228 -12.33 -19.01 16.25
CA ALA A 228 -13.41 -19.37 15.36
C ALA A 228 -14.19 -18.10 14.99
N PRO A 229 -14.52 -17.87 13.70
CA PRO A 229 -15.48 -16.85 13.34
C PRO A 229 -16.86 -17.31 13.81
N ARG A 230 -17.34 -16.81 14.97
CA ARG A 230 -18.75 -16.92 15.30
C ARG A 230 -19.51 -15.95 14.41
N GLY A 231 -20.46 -16.49 13.65
CA GLY A 231 -21.15 -15.82 12.57
C GLY A 231 -21.71 -14.47 12.97
N TYR A 232 -21.44 -13.48 12.12
CA TYR A 232 -22.05 -12.17 12.20
C TYR A 232 -23.57 -12.29 12.12
N GLY A 233 -24.23 -11.98 13.23
CA GLY A 233 -25.68 -11.90 13.34
C GLY A 233 -26.20 -10.60 12.73
N LYS A 234 -27.03 -10.76 11.69
CA LYS A 234 -28.02 -9.82 11.12
C LYS A 234 -27.51 -8.45 10.63
N LYS A 235 -27.70 -8.23 9.32
CA LYS A 235 -27.86 -6.90 8.71
C LYS A 235 -28.85 -6.08 9.54
N LYS A 236 -28.36 -5.10 10.31
CA LYS A 236 -29.18 -3.95 10.72
C LYS A 236 -29.10 -2.89 9.62
N LYS A 237 -30.20 -2.16 9.46
CA LYS A 237 -30.43 -1.13 8.44
C LYS A 237 -29.27 -0.12 8.39
N LYS A 238 -29.13 0.54 7.22
CA LYS A 238 -28.47 1.86 7.11
C LYS A 238 -28.77 2.69 8.36
N PRO A 239 -27.87 3.54 8.87
CA PRO A 239 -28.26 4.54 9.85
C PRO A 239 -29.39 5.37 9.24
N SER A 240 -30.63 5.03 9.61
CA SER A 240 -31.82 5.79 9.33
C SER A 240 -32.01 6.70 10.53
N GLY A 241 -31.11 7.67 10.64
CA GLY A 241 -31.13 8.74 11.65
C GLY A 241 -31.38 10.13 11.04
N LEU A 242 -31.68 10.21 9.75
CA LEU A 242 -32.01 11.45 9.03
C LEU A 242 -33.27 11.29 8.14
N ASP A 243 -34.26 10.53 8.61
CA ASP A 243 -35.64 10.58 8.08
C ASP A 243 -36.47 11.68 8.80
N GLY A 244 -35.82 12.77 9.20
CA GLY A 244 -36.47 14.07 9.21
C GLY A 244 -36.43 14.58 7.77
N HIS A 245 -37.53 15.12 7.25
CA HIS A 245 -37.61 15.67 5.89
C HIS A 245 -36.44 16.62 5.59
N LEU A 246 -35.34 16.09 5.04
CA LEU A 246 -34.20 16.89 4.61
C LEU A 246 -34.72 17.92 3.64
N ARG A 247 -34.30 19.19 3.81
CA ARG A 247 -34.69 20.21 2.84
C ARG A 247 -34.19 19.76 1.48
N LYS A 248 -34.96 20.00 0.41
CA LYS A 248 -34.61 19.58 -0.97
C LYS A 248 -33.17 19.93 -1.37
N GLY A 249 -32.63 21.03 -0.83
CA GLY A 249 -31.25 21.44 -1.03
C GLY A 249 -30.21 20.53 -0.35
N GLU A 250 -30.45 20.07 0.87
CA GLU A 250 -29.56 19.14 1.61
C GLU A 250 -29.53 17.78 0.92
N ALA A 251 -30.69 17.28 0.48
CA ALA A 251 -30.77 16.03 -0.27
C ALA A 251 -29.98 16.10 -1.59
N THR A 252 -30.02 17.22 -2.30
CA THR A 252 -29.22 17.42 -3.53
C THR A 252 -27.73 17.48 -3.22
N ARG A 253 -27.34 18.22 -2.16
CA ARG A 253 -25.94 18.31 -1.71
C ARG A 253 -25.35 16.93 -1.41
N LEU A 254 -26.08 16.07 -0.68
CA LEU A 254 -25.64 14.71 -0.36
C LEU A 254 -25.46 13.83 -1.61
N LYS A 255 -26.35 13.94 -2.60
CA LYS A 255 -26.21 13.17 -3.85
C LYS A 255 -24.98 13.60 -4.67
N ILE A 256 -24.68 14.90 -4.70
CA ILE A 256 -23.44 15.40 -5.32
C ILE A 256 -22.23 14.83 -4.59
N LEU A 257 -22.27 14.81 -3.25
CA LEU A 257 -21.18 14.28 -2.42
C LEU A 257 -20.96 12.78 -2.64
N ASP A 258 -22.04 11.98 -2.73
CA ASP A 258 -21.96 10.55 -3.06
C ASP A 258 -21.33 10.31 -4.44
N ALA A 259 -21.74 11.07 -5.47
CA ALA A 259 -21.15 10.99 -6.81
C ALA A 259 -19.67 11.39 -6.80
N ALA A 260 -19.31 12.42 -6.03
CA ALA A 260 -17.93 12.85 -5.86
C ALA A 260 -17.07 11.78 -5.18
N ARG A 261 -17.57 11.16 -4.10
CA ARG A 261 -16.89 10.06 -3.41
C ARG A 261 -16.56 8.91 -4.36
N GLU A 262 -17.51 8.50 -5.20
CA GLU A 262 -17.27 7.43 -6.19
C GLU A 262 -16.20 7.83 -7.23
N VAL A 263 -16.23 9.07 -7.71
CA VAL A 263 -15.22 9.55 -8.66
C VAL A 263 -13.83 9.61 -8.03
N PHE A 264 -13.70 10.16 -6.81
CA PHE A 264 -12.41 10.27 -6.12
C PHE A 264 -11.87 8.93 -5.61
N SER A 265 -12.73 7.94 -5.36
CA SER A 265 -12.28 6.57 -5.03
C SER A 265 -11.65 5.85 -6.23
N THR A 266 -11.99 6.29 -7.44
CA THR A 266 -11.56 5.65 -8.69
C THR A 266 -10.53 6.47 -9.48
N ASN A 267 -10.25 7.70 -9.05
CA ASN A 267 -9.35 8.63 -9.72
C ASN A 267 -8.59 9.47 -8.70
N PRO A 268 -7.27 9.68 -8.89
CA PRO A 268 -6.53 10.69 -8.14
C PRO A 268 -7.19 12.07 -8.21
N TYR A 269 -7.02 12.88 -7.16
CA TYR A 269 -7.58 14.23 -7.07
C TYR A 269 -7.20 15.08 -8.29
N SER A 270 -5.95 14.99 -8.76
CA SER A 270 -5.46 15.77 -9.90
C SER A 270 -6.14 15.41 -11.23
N THR A 271 -6.59 14.17 -11.42
CA THR A 271 -7.27 13.72 -12.66
C THR A 271 -8.79 13.78 -12.57
N ALA A 272 -9.36 13.66 -11.36
CA ALA A 272 -10.78 13.85 -11.13
C ALA A 272 -11.24 15.27 -11.52
N SER A 273 -12.42 15.35 -12.14
CA SER A 273 -12.99 16.61 -12.61
C SER A 273 -14.46 16.77 -12.25
N ILE A 274 -14.92 18.02 -12.08
CA ILE A 274 -16.34 18.35 -11.85
C ILE A 274 -17.22 17.77 -12.96
N ARG A 275 -16.73 17.72 -14.20
CA ARG A 275 -17.45 17.11 -15.32
C ARG A 275 -17.66 15.59 -15.14
N MET A 276 -16.66 14.88 -14.62
CA MET A 276 -16.81 13.44 -14.31
C MET A 276 -17.84 13.23 -13.20
N ILE A 277 -17.83 14.09 -12.18
CA ILE A 277 -18.79 14.06 -11.06
C ILE A 277 -20.21 14.34 -11.57
N GLY A 278 -20.38 15.39 -12.39
CA GLY A 278 -21.67 15.71 -13.01
C GLY A 278 -22.20 14.58 -13.87
N LYS A 279 -21.36 13.98 -14.72
CA LYS A 279 -21.74 12.79 -15.51
C LYS A 279 -22.14 11.61 -14.62
N LYS A 280 -21.41 11.38 -13.52
CA LYS A 280 -21.66 10.27 -12.59
C LYS A 280 -22.97 10.44 -11.82
N GLY A 281 -23.25 11.65 -11.34
CA GLY A 281 -24.43 11.97 -10.54
C GLY A 281 -25.66 12.44 -11.34
N GLY A 282 -25.51 12.69 -12.64
CA GLY A 282 -26.57 13.27 -13.47
C GLY A 282 -26.81 14.76 -13.17
N PHE A 283 -25.76 15.50 -12.80
CA PHE A 283 -25.82 16.93 -12.47
C PHE A 283 -25.09 17.76 -13.54
N ASP A 284 -25.61 18.94 -13.83
CA ASP A 284 -24.87 19.94 -14.59
C ASP A 284 -23.82 20.65 -13.72
N PHE A 285 -22.91 21.36 -14.38
CA PHE A 285 -21.83 22.10 -13.72
C PHE A 285 -22.35 23.19 -12.78
N THR A 286 -23.39 23.92 -13.19
CA THR A 286 -23.95 25.04 -12.44
C THR A 286 -24.53 24.57 -11.11
N LEU A 287 -25.23 23.43 -11.11
CA LEU A 287 -25.79 22.83 -9.90
C LEU A 287 -24.69 22.39 -8.94
N ILE A 288 -23.61 21.76 -9.43
CA ILE A 288 -22.48 21.38 -8.57
C ILE A 288 -21.83 22.63 -7.98
N HIS A 289 -21.54 23.62 -8.82
CA HIS A 289 -20.90 24.88 -8.41
C HIS A 289 -21.74 25.66 -7.39
N HIS A 290 -23.07 25.55 -7.44
CA HIS A 290 -23.96 26.16 -6.45
C HIS A 290 -23.74 25.61 -5.03
N TYR A 291 -23.48 24.30 -4.89
CA TYR A 291 -23.25 23.67 -3.58
C TYR A 291 -21.78 23.62 -3.18
N PHE A 292 -20.90 23.47 -4.17
CA PHE A 292 -19.46 23.31 -3.99
C PHE A 292 -18.75 24.16 -5.06
N PRO A 293 -18.43 25.43 -4.76
CA PRO A 293 -17.84 26.36 -5.71
C PRO A 293 -16.56 25.84 -6.37
N THR A 294 -15.74 25.11 -5.61
CA THR A 294 -14.48 24.56 -6.11
C THR A 294 -14.39 23.04 -5.97
N LYS A 295 -13.54 22.42 -6.82
CA LYS A 295 -13.19 21.00 -6.67
C LYS A 295 -12.49 20.73 -5.33
N LYS A 296 -11.72 21.70 -4.82
CA LYS A 296 -11.03 21.63 -3.53
C LYS A 296 -12.04 21.44 -2.39
N GLU A 297 -13.02 22.34 -2.28
CA GLU A 297 -14.06 22.27 -1.26
C GLU A 297 -14.91 21.00 -1.37
N LEU A 298 -15.22 20.56 -2.60
CA LEU A 298 -15.93 19.29 -2.80
C LEU A 298 -15.10 18.08 -2.31
N PHE A 299 -13.79 18.08 -2.56
CA PHE A 299 -12.91 17.01 -2.11
C PHE A 299 -12.75 17.01 -0.58
N GLU A 300 -12.59 18.19 0.03
CA GLU A 300 -12.55 18.34 1.49
C GLU A 300 -13.85 17.87 2.14
N ALA A 301 -15.01 18.22 1.56
CA ALA A 301 -16.30 17.75 2.04
C ALA A 301 -16.44 16.22 1.94
N VAL A 302 -15.87 15.58 0.89
CA VAL A 302 -15.82 14.12 0.78
C VAL A 302 -14.94 13.54 1.88
N GLY A 303 -13.79 14.16 2.18
CA GLY A 303 -12.93 13.76 3.29
C GLY A 303 -13.64 13.79 4.64
N VAL A 304 -14.37 14.86 4.92
CA VAL A 304 -15.18 15.01 6.15
C VAL A 304 -16.29 13.96 6.22
N ASP A 305 -17.06 13.73 5.15
CA ASP A 305 -18.10 12.68 5.11
C ASP A 305 -17.53 11.28 5.34
N LEU A 306 -16.35 10.97 4.78
CA LEU A 306 -15.67 9.70 5.02
C LEU A 306 -15.19 9.55 6.47
N LEU A 307 -14.71 10.64 7.07
CA LEU A 307 -14.28 10.70 8.46
C LEU A 307 -15.45 10.46 9.42
N GLU A 308 -16.52 11.24 9.27
CA GLU A 308 -17.73 11.14 10.11
C GLU A 308 -18.32 9.72 10.08
N ARG A 309 -18.45 9.14 8.89
CA ARG A 309 -18.91 7.75 8.73
C ARG A 309 -17.99 6.74 9.41
N SER A 310 -16.68 6.97 9.40
CA SER A 310 -15.72 6.08 10.05
C SER A 310 -15.85 6.16 11.57
N LEU A 311 -16.04 7.37 12.13
CA LEU A 311 -16.26 7.57 13.55
C LEU A 311 -17.57 6.94 14.05
N ASP A 312 -18.67 7.09 13.30
CA ASP A 312 -19.96 6.47 13.62
C ASP A 312 -19.84 4.94 13.70
N VAL A 313 -19.16 4.33 12.71
CA VAL A 313 -18.99 2.87 12.68
C VAL A 313 -18.04 2.38 13.77
N ASN A 314 -17.05 3.18 14.17
CA ASN A 314 -16.17 2.81 15.27
C ASN A 314 -16.94 2.63 16.59
N GLN A 315 -18.01 3.39 16.83
CA GLN A 315 -18.86 3.19 17.99
C GLN A 315 -19.52 1.80 17.98
N ASP A 316 -20.13 1.42 16.85
CA ASP A 316 -20.76 0.10 16.66
C ASP A 316 -19.74 -1.05 16.76
N ILE A 317 -18.54 -0.86 16.21
CA ILE A 317 -17.46 -1.85 16.27
C ILE A 317 -17.07 -2.14 17.73
N MET A 318 -17.01 -1.09 18.55
CA MET A 318 -16.54 -1.15 19.92
C MET A 318 -17.60 -1.67 20.90
N GLU A 319 -18.87 -1.74 20.50
CA GLU A 319 -19.98 -2.23 21.32
C GLU A 319 -19.74 -3.69 21.80
N GLY A 320 -19.84 -3.90 23.12
CA GLY A 320 -19.72 -5.20 23.77
C GLY A 320 -18.27 -5.65 24.02
N LEU A 321 -17.27 -4.96 23.47
CA LEU A 321 -15.86 -5.31 23.65
C LEU A 321 -15.36 -5.02 25.07
N GLU A 322 -15.99 -4.08 25.78
CA GLU A 322 -15.73 -3.75 27.18
C GLU A 322 -15.92 -4.91 28.16
N THR A 323 -16.65 -5.95 27.75
CA THR A 323 -16.86 -7.15 28.58
C THR A 323 -15.84 -8.26 28.31
N MET A 324 -15.01 -8.11 27.28
CA MET A 324 -14.04 -9.12 26.86
C MET A 324 -12.66 -8.87 27.50
N PRO A 325 -11.85 -9.92 27.74
CA PRO A 325 -10.44 -9.75 28.06
C PRO A 325 -9.72 -8.95 26.97
N ALA A 326 -8.77 -8.09 27.33
CA ALA A 326 -8.15 -7.11 26.42
C ALA A 326 -7.65 -7.72 25.09
N LEU A 327 -6.96 -8.85 25.15
CA LEU A 327 -6.46 -9.54 23.94
C LEU A 327 -7.61 -10.01 23.02
N ALA A 328 -8.67 -10.56 23.60
CA ALA A 328 -9.85 -10.99 22.85
C ALA A 328 -10.61 -9.78 22.28
N ALA A 329 -10.77 -8.72 23.07
CA ALA A 329 -11.40 -7.47 22.66
C ALA A 329 -10.69 -6.86 21.46
N LEU A 330 -9.35 -6.76 21.50
CA LEU A 330 -8.54 -6.17 20.42
C LEU A 330 -8.54 -7.04 19.17
N THR A 331 -8.47 -8.37 19.33
CA THR A 331 -8.52 -9.27 18.18
C THR A 331 -9.90 -9.26 17.50
N GLU A 332 -10.97 -9.15 18.29
CA GLU A 332 -12.32 -9.00 17.76
C GLU A 332 -12.50 -7.62 17.10
N ALA A 333 -12.12 -6.52 17.76
CA ALA A 333 -12.13 -5.17 17.19
C ALA A 333 -11.43 -5.15 15.83
N PHE A 334 -10.24 -5.74 15.76
CA PHE A 334 -9.45 -5.84 14.54
C PHE A 334 -10.21 -6.56 13.42
N GLY A 335 -10.84 -7.69 13.73
CA GLY A 335 -11.68 -8.44 12.79
C GLY A 335 -12.89 -7.64 12.29
N ARG A 336 -13.54 -6.87 13.18
CA ARG A 336 -14.69 -6.03 12.86
C ARG A 336 -14.30 -4.83 11.98
N ILE A 337 -13.22 -4.12 12.33
CA ILE A 337 -12.66 -3.00 11.56
C ILE A 337 -12.34 -3.47 10.15
N LEU A 338 -11.55 -4.54 10.02
CA LEU A 338 -11.13 -5.04 8.72
C LEU A 338 -12.33 -5.47 7.87
N SER A 339 -13.34 -6.12 8.48
CA SER A 339 -14.57 -6.51 7.78
C SER A 339 -15.36 -5.29 7.29
N ASN A 340 -15.44 -4.23 8.09
CA ASN A 340 -16.08 -2.98 7.70
C ASN A 340 -15.32 -2.28 6.57
N SER A 341 -14.00 -2.11 6.69
CA SER A 341 -13.15 -1.54 5.64
C SER A 341 -13.35 -2.26 4.30
N PHE A 342 -13.40 -3.58 4.32
CA PHE A 342 -13.66 -4.40 3.14
C PHE A 342 -15.08 -4.27 2.55
N ALA A 343 -16.06 -3.85 3.37
CA ALA A 343 -17.42 -3.57 2.93
C ALA A 343 -17.58 -2.13 2.44
N ASN A 344 -16.80 -1.19 2.98
CA ASN A 344 -16.88 0.25 2.77
C ASN A 344 -15.50 0.87 2.45
N PRO A 345 -14.82 0.46 1.35
CA PRO A 345 -13.39 0.75 1.13
C PRO A 345 -13.09 2.17 0.63
N ALA A 346 -14.06 3.08 0.62
CA ALA A 346 -13.96 4.34 -0.10
C ALA A 346 -12.84 5.24 0.47
N ALA A 347 -12.68 5.26 1.80
CA ALA A 347 -11.61 6.03 2.44
C ALA A 347 -10.23 5.51 2.04
N GLU A 348 -10.03 4.20 2.14
CA GLU A 348 -8.77 3.53 1.78
C GLU A 348 -8.47 3.68 0.28
N MET A 349 -9.49 3.60 -0.58
CA MET A 349 -9.35 3.82 -2.02
C MET A 349 -8.93 5.26 -2.33
N VAL A 350 -9.62 6.27 -1.77
CA VAL A 350 -9.25 7.68 -1.96
C VAL A 350 -7.82 7.92 -1.49
N LEU A 351 -7.43 7.39 -0.34
CA LEU A 351 -6.05 7.49 0.14
C LEU A 351 -5.08 6.87 -0.86
N MET A 352 -5.28 5.60 -1.24
CA MET A 352 -4.36 4.89 -2.16
C MET A 352 -4.22 5.54 -3.54
N GLN A 353 -5.23 6.28 -4.02
CA GLN A 353 -5.09 7.05 -5.27
C GLN A 353 -4.16 8.26 -5.14
N ASN A 354 -4.06 8.82 -3.93
CA ASN A 354 -3.49 10.13 -3.71
C ASN A 354 -2.14 10.11 -2.98
N MET A 355 -1.83 9.13 -2.11
CA MET A 355 -0.60 9.14 -1.28
C MET A 355 0.68 9.41 -2.10
N ALA A 356 0.88 8.67 -3.20
CA ALA A 356 2.07 8.80 -4.04
C ALA A 356 2.12 10.12 -4.84
N GLN A 357 1.02 10.85 -4.96
CA GLN A 357 0.99 12.14 -5.66
C GLN A 357 1.71 13.24 -4.84
N MET A 358 1.78 13.10 -3.52
CA MET A 358 2.50 14.05 -2.66
C MET A 358 4.00 14.11 -2.96
N ASP A 359 4.59 13.02 -3.45
CA ASP A 359 5.99 12.97 -3.91
C ASP A 359 6.25 13.79 -5.19
N ARG A 360 5.22 14.46 -5.72
CA ARG A 360 5.31 15.44 -6.83
C ARG A 360 5.19 16.89 -6.36
N GLY A 361 5.12 17.12 -5.05
CA GLY A 361 4.79 18.43 -4.48
C GLY A 361 3.30 18.79 -4.63
N GLU A 362 2.43 17.82 -4.95
CA GLU A 362 0.98 18.06 -4.97
C GLU A 362 0.44 18.10 -3.55
N GLU A 363 -0.22 19.22 -3.22
CA GLU A 363 -1.01 19.34 -2.00
C GLU A 363 -2.35 18.63 -2.20
N ILE A 364 -2.61 17.60 -1.41
CA ILE A 364 -3.92 16.93 -1.37
C ILE A 364 -4.81 17.73 -0.41
N PRO A 365 -5.93 18.32 -0.88
CA PRO A 365 -6.82 19.05 0.00
C PRO A 365 -7.38 18.15 1.11
N GLY A 366 -7.49 18.68 2.32
CA GLY A 366 -8.02 17.92 3.46
C GLY A 366 -7.11 16.78 3.94
N PHE A 367 -5.84 16.71 3.50
CA PHE A 367 -4.88 15.74 4.04
C PHE A 367 -4.77 15.78 5.57
N GLU A 368 -4.91 16.97 6.15
CA GLU A 368 -4.90 17.19 7.60
C GLU A 368 -6.00 16.39 8.32
N PHE A 369 -7.13 16.09 7.66
CA PHE A 369 -8.18 15.24 8.24
C PHE A 369 -7.73 13.80 8.45
N VAL A 370 -6.84 13.29 7.59
CA VAL A 370 -6.27 11.95 7.71
C VAL A 370 -5.39 11.88 8.95
N MET A 371 -4.50 12.86 9.11
CA MET A 371 -3.64 12.98 10.28
C MET A 371 -4.45 13.15 11.57
N PHE A 372 -5.48 14.00 11.53
CA PHE A 372 -6.37 14.22 12.66
C PHE A 372 -7.09 12.93 13.07
N TYR A 373 -7.63 12.19 12.09
CA TYR A 373 -8.28 10.90 12.35
C TYR A 373 -7.33 9.88 12.98
N HIS A 374 -6.13 9.71 12.40
CA HIS A 374 -5.12 8.81 12.95
C HIS A 374 -4.78 9.16 14.39
N LYS A 375 -4.62 10.45 14.67
CA LYS A 375 -4.38 10.93 16.03
C LYS A 375 -5.54 10.60 16.97
N CYS A 376 -6.79 10.87 16.58
CA CYS A 376 -7.95 10.52 17.40
C CYS A 376 -8.04 9.02 17.69
N VAL A 377 -7.77 8.17 16.69
CA VAL A 377 -7.76 6.71 16.88
C VAL A 377 -6.60 6.29 17.76
N MET A 378 -5.41 6.87 17.59
CA MET A 378 -4.25 6.62 18.43
C MET A 378 -4.51 6.97 19.90
N ASP A 379 -4.99 8.19 20.16
CA ASP A 379 -5.30 8.67 21.51
C ASP A 379 -6.32 7.74 22.17
N MET A 380 -7.39 7.37 21.44
CA MET A 380 -8.40 6.42 21.93
C MET A 380 -7.81 5.04 22.24
N ILE A 381 -6.97 4.48 21.35
CA ILE A 381 -6.35 3.17 21.55
C ILE A 381 -5.40 3.21 22.75
N GLN A 382 -4.60 4.27 22.88
CA GLN A 382 -3.66 4.45 23.95
C GLN A 382 -4.37 4.56 25.30
N GLU A 383 -5.34 5.46 25.43
CA GLU A 383 -6.08 5.67 26.68
C GLU A 383 -6.84 4.41 27.12
N ARG A 384 -7.43 3.68 26.17
CA ARG A 384 -8.32 2.55 26.48
C ARG A 384 -7.60 1.21 26.67
N PHE A 385 -6.55 0.95 25.90
CA PHE A 385 -5.92 -0.38 25.84
C PHE A 385 -4.46 -0.41 26.28
N PHE A 386 -3.73 0.70 26.13
CA PHE A 386 -2.30 0.72 26.39
C PHE A 386 -1.85 1.98 27.16
N PRO A 387 -2.46 2.30 28.31
CA PRO A 387 -2.18 3.55 29.04
C PRO A 387 -0.71 3.67 29.46
N ASP A 388 -0.04 2.53 29.69
CA ASP A 388 1.36 2.47 30.12
C ASP A 388 2.36 2.29 28.98
N ALA A 389 1.90 2.01 27.75
CA ALA A 389 2.81 1.83 26.63
C ALA A 389 3.31 3.19 26.13
N PRO A 390 4.60 3.30 25.71
CA PRO A 390 5.12 4.55 25.17
C PRO A 390 4.32 5.01 23.94
N PRO A 391 3.89 6.29 23.83
CA PRO A 391 3.08 6.77 22.72
C PRO A 391 3.68 6.45 21.34
N LYS A 392 5.01 6.58 21.21
CA LYS A 392 5.75 6.26 19.97
C LYS A 392 5.56 4.81 19.51
N VAL A 393 5.45 3.86 20.45
CA VAL A 393 5.24 2.44 20.13
C VAL A 393 3.85 2.23 19.54
N ILE A 394 2.82 2.82 20.15
CA ILE A 394 1.43 2.75 19.68
C ILE A 394 1.29 3.43 18.32
N GLN A 395 1.93 4.60 18.15
CA GLN A 395 1.99 5.31 16.88
C GLN A 395 2.59 4.44 15.77
N MET A 396 3.78 3.87 15.99
CA MET A 396 4.42 2.98 15.00
C MET A 396 3.57 1.75 14.69
N TRP A 397 2.97 1.14 15.71
CA TRP A 397 2.08 -0.01 15.57
C TRP A 397 0.86 0.33 14.71
N LEU A 398 0.16 1.42 15.05
CA LEU A 398 -1.05 1.84 14.35
C LEU A 398 -0.73 2.28 12.92
N HIS A 399 0.34 3.03 12.69
CA HIS A 399 0.73 3.51 11.37
C HIS A 399 1.05 2.36 10.41
N CYS A 400 1.77 1.34 10.89
CA CYS A 400 2.00 0.12 10.11
C CYS A 400 0.70 -0.64 9.81
N LEU A 401 -0.20 -0.76 10.81
CA LEU A 401 -1.47 -1.45 10.68
C LEU A 401 -2.37 -0.81 9.62
N VAL A 402 -2.51 0.52 9.68
CA VAL A 402 -3.31 1.26 8.71
C VAL A 402 -2.65 1.24 7.33
N THR A 403 -1.32 1.30 7.22
CA THR A 403 -0.60 1.23 5.93
C THR A 403 -0.87 -0.08 5.20
N ILE A 404 -0.81 -1.22 5.90
CA ILE A 404 -1.14 -2.53 5.31
C ILE A 404 -2.63 -2.58 4.95
N THR A 405 -3.51 -2.08 5.83
CA THR A 405 -4.95 -2.05 5.58
C THR A 405 -5.30 -1.21 4.35
N TYR A 406 -4.72 -0.02 4.20
CA TYR A 406 -4.90 0.86 3.04
C TYR A 406 -4.51 0.17 1.75
N SER A 407 -3.37 -0.51 1.75
CA SER A 407 -2.90 -1.23 0.57
C SER A 407 -3.82 -2.41 0.22
N CYS A 408 -4.19 -3.22 1.22
CA CYS A 408 -4.99 -4.43 1.03
C CYS A 408 -6.46 -4.17 0.70
N VAL A 409 -7.05 -3.11 1.25
CA VAL A 409 -8.47 -2.75 1.09
C VAL A 409 -8.68 -1.67 0.03
N GLY A 410 -7.82 -0.66 0.00
CA GLY A 410 -7.89 0.47 -0.94
C GLY A 410 -7.42 0.10 -2.33
N SER A 411 -6.57 -0.92 -2.47
CA SER A 411 -6.09 -1.38 -3.77
C SER A 411 -6.00 -2.90 -3.90
N PRO A 412 -7.06 -3.67 -3.61
CA PRO A 412 -6.99 -5.13 -3.46
C PRO A 412 -6.47 -5.83 -4.73
N ALA A 413 -6.66 -5.26 -5.92
CA ALA A 413 -6.17 -5.83 -7.18
C ALA A 413 -4.64 -5.97 -7.23
N TYR A 414 -3.89 -5.20 -6.44
CA TYR A 414 -2.43 -5.29 -6.36
C TYR A 414 -1.95 -6.44 -5.43
N PRO A 415 -2.20 -6.37 -4.11
CA PRO A 415 -1.75 -7.40 -3.16
C PRO A 415 -2.39 -8.77 -3.42
N ALA A 416 -3.67 -8.84 -3.83
CA ALA A 416 -4.29 -10.12 -4.15
C ALA A 416 -3.59 -10.81 -5.33
N ARG A 417 -3.16 -10.06 -6.36
CA ARG A 417 -2.41 -10.63 -7.49
C ARG A 417 -1.04 -11.13 -7.08
N ILE A 418 -0.33 -10.39 -6.23
CA ILE A 418 0.95 -10.86 -5.66
C ILE A 418 0.72 -12.18 -4.92
N ALA A 419 -0.31 -12.24 -4.08
CA ALA A 419 -0.72 -13.43 -3.34
C ALA A 419 -1.29 -14.56 -4.23
N GLY A 420 -1.64 -14.26 -5.49
CA GLY A 420 -2.23 -15.22 -6.42
C GLY A 420 -3.71 -15.51 -6.21
N MET A 421 -4.45 -14.57 -5.62
CA MET A 421 -5.84 -14.69 -5.24
C MET A 421 -6.71 -13.69 -6.02
N ASP A 422 -8.01 -13.95 -6.09
CA ASP A 422 -8.98 -12.97 -6.59
C ASP A 422 -9.20 -11.87 -5.52
N PRO A 423 -9.02 -10.57 -5.85
CA PRO A 423 -9.23 -9.47 -4.91
C PRO A 423 -10.63 -9.38 -4.31
N LYS A 424 -11.64 -9.98 -4.94
CA LYS A 424 -13.02 -10.00 -4.43
C LYS A 424 -13.35 -11.24 -3.59
N SER A 425 -12.47 -12.24 -3.60
CA SER A 425 -12.71 -13.53 -2.94
C SER A 425 -12.76 -13.43 -1.42
N LYS A 426 -13.47 -14.37 -0.79
CA LYS A 426 -13.41 -14.55 0.67
C LYS A 426 -12.05 -15.04 1.13
N GLU A 427 -11.38 -15.83 0.29
CA GLU A 427 -10.02 -16.34 0.53
C GLU A 427 -9.02 -15.19 0.72
N TYR A 428 -9.02 -14.20 -0.19
CA TYR A 428 -8.16 -13.03 -0.06
C TYR A 428 -8.44 -12.24 1.23
N ARG A 429 -9.71 -12.01 1.57
CA ARG A 429 -10.08 -11.29 2.81
C ARG A 429 -9.60 -12.04 4.06
N GLN A 430 -9.76 -13.36 4.08
CA GLN A 430 -9.28 -14.19 5.19
C GLN A 430 -7.76 -14.18 5.26
N TRP A 431 -7.07 -14.30 4.14
CA TRP A 431 -5.62 -14.26 4.09
C TRP A 431 -5.04 -12.91 4.55
N VAL A 432 -5.68 -11.79 4.23
CA VAL A 432 -5.30 -10.47 4.77
C VAL A 432 -5.47 -10.45 6.29
N LYS A 433 -6.59 -10.97 6.81
CA LYS A 433 -6.82 -11.07 8.26
C LYS A 433 -5.73 -11.91 8.93
N ASP A 434 -5.44 -13.09 8.39
CA ASP A 434 -4.43 -14.01 8.93
C ASP A 434 -3.02 -13.39 8.89
N THR A 435 -2.70 -12.67 7.81
CA THR A 435 -1.43 -11.95 7.67
C THR A 435 -1.28 -10.88 8.74
N LEU A 436 -2.32 -10.08 8.98
CA LEU A 436 -2.29 -9.03 9.99
C LEU A 436 -2.24 -9.61 11.41
N VAL A 437 -2.99 -10.67 11.71
CA VAL A 437 -2.87 -11.37 13.01
C VAL A 437 -1.45 -11.92 13.18
N PHE A 438 -0.90 -12.60 12.18
CA PHE A 438 0.45 -13.16 12.24
C PHE A 438 1.53 -12.10 12.54
N LEU A 439 1.43 -10.91 11.94
CA LEU A 439 2.43 -9.84 12.09
C LEU A 439 2.29 -9.07 13.39
N PHE A 440 1.07 -8.68 13.75
CA PHE A 440 0.82 -7.73 14.84
C PHE A 440 0.59 -8.41 16.18
N PHE A 441 0.26 -9.70 16.21
CA PHE A 441 0.02 -10.41 17.47
C PHE A 441 1.22 -10.38 18.43
N PRO A 442 2.48 -10.61 18.01
CA PRO A 442 3.61 -10.56 18.93
C PRO A 442 3.77 -9.19 19.60
N THR A 443 3.73 -8.10 18.84
CA THR A 443 3.87 -6.74 19.38
C THR A 443 2.67 -6.33 20.21
N LEU A 444 1.46 -6.76 19.82
CA LEU A 444 0.24 -6.59 20.60
C LEU A 444 0.34 -7.27 21.97
N TYR A 445 0.81 -8.52 21.99
CA TYR A 445 0.99 -9.28 23.22
C TYR A 445 2.02 -8.60 24.14
N ASP A 446 3.16 -8.19 23.59
CA ASP A 446 4.20 -7.49 24.36
C ASP A 446 3.71 -6.18 24.97
N MET A 447 2.84 -5.43 24.28
CA MET A 447 2.23 -4.21 24.80
C MET A 447 1.20 -4.47 25.90
N LEU A 448 0.45 -5.57 25.82
CA LEU A 448 -0.54 -5.94 26.85
C LEU A 448 0.11 -6.58 28.09
N PHE A 449 1.19 -7.33 27.91
CA PHE A 449 1.82 -8.15 28.93
C PHE A 449 3.34 -7.87 29.00
N PRO A 450 3.75 -6.64 29.34
CA PRO A 450 5.14 -6.25 29.33
C PRO A 450 5.97 -7.12 30.28
N GLY A 451 6.98 -7.83 29.74
CA GLY A 451 7.90 -8.66 30.51
C GLY A 451 7.55 -10.15 30.57
N GLU A 452 6.36 -10.56 30.14
CA GLU A 452 5.96 -11.99 30.12
C GLU A 452 6.51 -12.75 28.90
N ALA A 453 6.67 -12.08 27.76
CA ALA A 453 7.16 -12.67 26.51
C ALA A 453 8.65 -13.09 26.51
N LYS A 454 9.37 -12.89 27.62
CA LYS A 454 10.78 -13.29 27.78
C LYS A 454 10.97 -14.66 28.43
N LYS A 455 9.90 -15.37 28.79
CA LYS A 455 9.92 -16.78 29.22
C LYS A 455 9.47 -17.66 28.06
#